data_AF-A0A8W8J405-F1
#
_entry.id   AF-A0A8W8J405-F1
#
_cell.length_a   1.000
_cell.length_b   1.000
_cell.length_c   1.000
_cell.angle_alpha   90.00
_cell.angle_beta   90.00
_cell.angle_gamma   90.00
#
_symmetry.space_group_name_H-M   'P 1'
#
loop_
_entity.id
_entity.type
_entity.pdbx_description
1 polymer ?
#
loop_
_entity_poly.entity_id
_entity_poly.type
_entity_poly.pdbx_seq_one_letter_code
_entity_poly.pdbx_strand_id
1 'polypeptide(L)'
;MCAQHGYMSYIKSLPINDTPEIFALHENANITFAQNETNTMLGALLLLQPKTSSGGGKSREEVMEETAKEILGKVPKPIPLDPIFEKYPVMYEQSMNTVLIQEVIRYSLEQGDKPIPQARLDRIVELIEPWFFFSLVWSVGCTGDNDSWLKFSDWVRQQMKKEGLPFPETGIVYNYRLDDAGISSSENDENLEEETEIQKVNRT
;
A
#
# COMPACT_ATOMS: atom_id res chain seq x y z
N MET A 1 13.54 38.54 -50.46
CA MET A 1 13.84 39.18 -49.16
C MET A 1 12.64 39.88 -48.50
N CYS A 2 11.48 40.07 -49.15
CA CYS A 2 10.34 40.81 -48.56
C CYS A 2 9.44 40.00 -47.60
N ALA A 3 9.47 38.66 -47.63
CA ALA A 3 8.58 37.84 -46.81
C ALA A 3 8.91 37.91 -45.30
N GLN A 4 10.19 37.91 -44.94
CA GLN A 4 10.63 37.91 -43.53
C GLN A 4 10.21 39.18 -42.77
N HIS A 5 10.23 40.34 -43.45
CA HIS A 5 9.85 41.62 -42.84
C HIS A 5 8.34 41.68 -42.51
N GLY A 6 7.49 41.05 -43.34
CA GLY A 6 6.05 40.97 -43.11
C GLY A 6 5.71 40.15 -41.86
N TYR A 7 6.30 38.96 -41.71
CA TYR A 7 6.07 38.11 -40.54
C TYR A 7 6.59 38.75 -39.25
N MET A 8 7.76 39.40 -39.30
CA MET A 8 8.32 40.10 -38.13
C MET A 8 7.47 41.28 -37.67
N SER A 9 6.88 42.02 -38.60
CA SER A 9 5.95 43.11 -38.28
C SER A 9 4.64 42.58 -37.69
N TYR A 10 4.15 41.42 -38.17
CA TYR A 10 2.97 40.75 -37.61
C TYR A 10 3.22 40.24 -36.19
N ILE A 11 4.34 39.53 -35.94
CA ILE A 11 4.69 39.03 -34.60
C ILE A 11 4.79 40.16 -33.58
N LYS A 12 5.35 41.32 -33.98
CA LYS A 12 5.44 42.51 -33.12
C LYS A 12 4.10 43.20 -32.86
N SER A 13 3.08 42.92 -33.66
CA SER A 13 1.73 43.48 -33.48
C SER A 13 0.87 42.66 -32.51
N LEU A 14 1.31 41.46 -32.13
CA LEU A 14 0.57 40.60 -31.21
C LEU A 14 0.64 41.13 -29.76
N PRO A 15 -0.40 40.87 -28.96
CA PRO A 15 -0.39 41.18 -27.52
C PRO A 15 0.80 40.53 -26.80
N ILE A 16 1.38 41.23 -25.83
CA ILE A 16 2.46 40.69 -24.98
C ILE A 16 1.97 39.57 -24.06
N ASN A 17 0.70 39.61 -23.67
CA ASN A 17 0.08 38.59 -22.82
C ASN A 17 -1.04 37.90 -23.61
N ASP A 18 -0.86 36.61 -23.85
CA ASP A 18 -1.83 35.78 -24.55
C ASP A 18 -3.01 35.45 -23.61
N THR A 19 -4.23 35.42 -24.16
CA THR A 19 -5.40 34.95 -23.41
C THR A 19 -5.37 33.42 -23.32
N PRO A 20 -5.86 32.83 -22.22
CA PRO A 20 -5.85 31.37 -22.03
C PRO A 20 -6.65 30.61 -23.11
N GLU A 21 -7.59 31.28 -23.78
CA GLU A 21 -8.38 30.74 -24.89
C GLU A 21 -7.51 30.30 -26.09
N ILE A 22 -6.36 30.95 -26.33
CA ILE A 22 -5.39 30.55 -27.36
C ILE A 22 -4.86 29.13 -27.13
N PHE A 23 -4.81 28.71 -25.85
CA PHE A 23 -4.41 27.36 -25.44
C PHE A 23 -5.60 26.43 -25.19
N ALA A 24 -6.81 26.82 -25.62
CA ALA A 24 -8.07 26.13 -25.33
C ALA A 24 -8.38 26.00 -23.82
N LEU A 25 -7.89 26.95 -23.00
CA LEU A 25 -8.13 27.00 -21.56
C LEU A 25 -9.18 28.05 -21.20
N HIS A 26 -9.92 27.79 -20.11
CA HIS A 26 -10.87 28.74 -19.54
C HIS A 26 -10.15 29.90 -18.84
N GLU A 27 -10.77 31.07 -18.71
CA GLU A 27 -10.21 32.26 -18.06
C GLU A 27 -9.69 31.99 -16.63
N ASN A 28 -10.35 31.07 -15.92
CA ASN A 28 -9.93 30.61 -14.59
C ASN A 28 -8.53 29.96 -14.54
N ALA A 29 -8.00 29.50 -15.68
CA ALA A 29 -6.64 28.97 -15.75
C ALA A 29 -5.59 30.03 -15.36
N ASN A 30 -5.85 31.31 -15.64
CA ASN A 30 -4.98 32.41 -15.19
C ASN A 30 -5.01 32.56 -13.67
N ILE A 31 -6.16 32.34 -13.02
CA ILE A 31 -6.28 32.37 -11.56
C ILE A 31 -5.47 31.24 -10.94
N THR A 32 -5.61 30.01 -11.45
CA THR A 32 -4.84 28.85 -10.97
C THR A 32 -3.34 29.05 -11.19
N PHE A 33 -2.93 29.57 -12.34
CA PHE A 33 -1.54 29.88 -12.63
C PHE A 33 -0.98 30.91 -11.64
N ALA A 34 -1.67 32.04 -11.46
CA ALA A 34 -1.26 33.09 -10.54
C ALA A 34 -1.20 32.61 -9.09
N GLN A 35 -2.15 31.77 -8.67
CA GLN A 35 -2.15 31.18 -7.33
C GLN A 35 -0.98 30.22 -7.13
N ASN A 36 -0.67 29.40 -8.13
CA ASN A 36 0.46 28.47 -8.06
C ASN A 36 1.81 29.19 -8.07
N GLU A 37 1.96 30.23 -8.90
CA GLU A 37 3.16 31.09 -8.93
C GLU A 37 3.34 31.81 -7.59
N THR A 38 2.26 32.39 -7.05
CA THR A 38 2.27 33.04 -5.74
C THR A 38 2.64 32.05 -4.62
N ASN A 39 2.05 30.86 -4.61
CA ASN A 39 2.38 29.82 -3.63
C ASN A 39 3.85 29.40 -3.71
N THR A 40 4.39 29.29 -4.92
CA THR A 40 5.81 28.97 -5.15
C THR A 40 6.72 30.08 -4.62
N MET A 41 6.39 31.35 -4.90
CA MET A 41 7.13 32.51 -4.40
C MET A 41 7.08 32.59 -2.86
N LEU A 42 5.90 32.42 -2.27
CA LEU A 42 5.72 32.40 -0.82
C LEU A 42 6.50 31.24 -0.18
N GLY A 43 6.49 30.06 -0.81
CA GLY A 43 7.31 28.93 -0.40
C GLY A 43 8.81 29.26 -0.42
N ALA A 44 9.30 29.91 -1.48
CA ALA A 44 10.69 30.36 -1.56
C ALA A 44 11.04 31.40 -0.49
N LEU A 45 10.13 32.34 -0.19
CA LEU A 45 10.30 33.31 0.89
C LEU A 45 10.37 32.66 2.27
N LEU A 46 9.54 31.65 2.54
CA LEU A 46 9.60 30.86 3.77
C LEU A 46 10.94 30.13 3.91
N LEU A 47 11.54 29.67 2.81
CA LEU A 47 12.86 29.04 2.82
C LEU A 47 13.99 30.05 3.12
N LEU A 48 13.83 31.30 2.68
CA LEU A 48 14.77 32.39 2.98
C LEU A 48 14.62 32.94 4.41
N GLN A 49 13.51 32.65 5.09
CA GLN A 49 13.27 33.10 6.45
C GLN A 49 14.39 32.57 7.37
N PRO A 50 15.12 33.47 8.08
CA PRO A 50 16.16 33.04 9.00
C PRO A 50 15.54 32.16 10.08
N LYS A 51 16.07 30.95 10.24
CA LYS A 51 15.69 30.03 11.33
C LYS A 51 16.27 30.52 12.66
N THR A 52 15.97 31.74 13.07
CA THR A 52 16.22 32.17 14.45
C THR A 52 15.12 31.58 15.32
N SER A 53 15.52 30.74 16.27
CA SER A 53 14.63 30.18 17.27
C SER A 53 14.14 31.30 18.20
N SER A 54 13.08 32.00 17.80
CA SER A 54 12.32 32.85 18.73
C SER A 54 11.54 31.90 19.64
N GLY A 55 12.12 31.61 20.81
CA GLY A 55 11.50 30.79 21.83
C GLY A 55 10.29 31.51 22.42
N GLY A 56 9.09 31.10 22.01
CA GLY A 56 7.84 31.67 22.54
C GLY A 56 6.54 31.18 21.90
N GLY A 57 6.57 30.09 21.13
CA GLY A 57 5.38 29.46 20.54
C GLY A 57 5.37 27.96 20.80
N LYS A 58 4.21 27.32 20.65
CA LYS A 58 4.08 25.85 20.65
C LYS A 58 5.14 25.26 19.74
N SER A 59 5.80 24.19 20.20
CA SER A 59 6.78 23.51 19.33
C SER A 59 6.06 22.95 18.11
N ARG A 60 6.78 22.79 17.00
CA ARG A 60 6.20 22.19 15.78
C ARG A 60 5.62 20.81 16.08
N GLU A 61 6.26 20.09 16.98
CA GLU A 61 5.87 18.76 17.46
C GLU A 61 4.57 18.84 18.28
N GLU A 62 4.39 19.85 19.12
CA GLU A 62 3.14 20.08 19.89
C GLU A 62 1.97 20.44 18.96
N VAL A 63 2.20 21.29 17.95
CA VAL A 63 1.18 21.59 16.93
C VAL A 63 0.83 20.35 16.10
N MET A 64 1.82 19.52 15.78
CA MET A 64 1.60 18.26 15.07
C MET A 64 0.79 17.26 15.92
N GLU A 65 1.06 17.16 17.21
CA GLU A 65 0.31 16.29 18.11
C GLU A 65 -1.13 16.78 18.33
N GLU A 66 -1.32 18.09 18.48
CA GLU A 66 -2.65 18.70 18.61
C GLU A 66 -3.49 18.48 17.35
N THR A 67 -2.92 18.74 16.18
CA THR A 67 -3.60 18.50 14.90
C THR A 67 -3.86 17.02 14.65
N ALA A 68 -2.94 16.13 15.03
CA ALA A 68 -3.16 14.69 14.96
C ALA A 68 -4.34 14.24 15.85
N LYS A 69 -4.44 14.77 17.07
CA LYS A 69 -5.57 14.51 17.98
C LYS A 69 -6.89 15.08 17.44
N GLU A 70 -6.86 16.26 16.83
CA GLU A 70 -8.03 16.86 16.19
C GLU A 70 -8.52 16.02 15.00
N ILE A 71 -7.59 15.56 14.15
CA ILE A 71 -7.90 14.67 13.02
C ILE A 71 -8.45 13.35 13.54
N LEU A 72 -7.81 12.75 14.55
CA LEU A 72 -8.30 11.51 15.18
C LEU A 72 -9.72 11.67 15.75
N GLY A 73 -10.04 12.84 16.32
CA GLY A 73 -11.38 13.16 16.79
C GLY A 73 -12.42 13.36 15.68
N LYS A 74 -11.98 13.73 14.47
CA LYS A 74 -12.85 13.88 13.27
C LYS A 74 -13.08 12.56 12.54
N VAL A 75 -12.22 11.56 12.73
CA VAL A 75 -12.35 10.25 12.08
C VAL A 75 -13.57 9.51 12.67
N PRO A 76 -14.49 8.99 11.84
CA PRO A 76 -15.61 8.17 12.31
C PRO A 76 -15.11 6.91 13.03
N LYS A 77 -15.76 6.55 14.14
CA LYS A 77 -15.44 5.31 14.87
C LYS A 77 -15.70 4.08 14.00
N PRO A 78 -14.95 2.99 14.18
CA PRO A 78 -15.20 1.73 13.50
C PRO A 78 -16.64 1.27 13.68
N ILE A 79 -17.24 0.80 12.59
CA ILE A 79 -18.64 0.40 12.56
C ILE A 79 -18.73 -1.08 12.99
N PRO A 80 -19.44 -1.43 14.08
CA PRO A 80 -19.60 -2.82 14.48
C PRO A 80 -20.49 -3.56 13.48
N LEU A 81 -19.99 -4.68 12.97
CA LEU A 81 -20.66 -5.45 11.91
C LEU A 81 -21.84 -6.28 12.42
N ASP A 82 -21.73 -6.87 13.62
CA ASP A 82 -22.73 -7.77 14.22
C ASP A 82 -24.17 -7.20 14.22
N PRO A 83 -24.43 -5.96 14.71
CA PRO A 83 -25.78 -5.41 14.71
C PRO A 83 -26.31 -5.05 13.31
N ILE A 84 -25.44 -4.89 12.31
CA ILE A 84 -25.83 -4.56 10.94
C ILE A 84 -26.31 -5.81 10.22
N PHE A 85 -25.63 -6.94 10.41
CA PHE A 85 -26.04 -8.23 9.87
C PHE A 85 -27.39 -8.69 10.41
N GLU A 86 -27.68 -8.45 11.69
CA GLU A 86 -28.97 -8.80 12.30
C GLU A 86 -30.12 -7.90 11.81
N LYS A 87 -29.84 -6.61 11.59
CA LYS A 87 -30.85 -5.64 11.16
C LYS A 87 -31.16 -5.67 9.66
N TYR A 88 -30.17 -6.01 8.83
CA TYR A 88 -30.28 -6.02 7.38
C TYR A 88 -29.74 -7.32 6.79
N PRO A 89 -30.46 -8.45 6.97
CA PRO A 89 -29.99 -9.73 6.45
C PRO A 89 -29.87 -9.67 4.92
N VAL A 90 -28.88 -10.40 4.39
CA VAL A 90 -28.68 -10.59 2.96
C VAL A 90 -29.81 -11.48 2.44
N MET A 91 -30.85 -10.84 1.92
CA MET A 91 -32.03 -11.49 1.35
C MET A 91 -32.08 -11.14 -0.14
N TYR A 92 -32.42 -12.13 -0.98
CA TYR A 92 -32.48 -11.95 -2.43
C TYR A 92 -33.49 -10.85 -2.84
N GLU A 93 -34.56 -10.71 -2.07
CA GLU A 93 -35.64 -9.75 -2.29
C GLU A 93 -35.24 -8.30 -1.93
N GLN A 94 -34.15 -8.12 -1.17
CA GLN A 94 -33.69 -6.82 -0.69
C GLN A 94 -32.24 -6.56 -1.12
N SER A 95 -32.05 -6.32 -2.41
CA SER A 95 -30.73 -6.09 -3.04
C SER A 95 -29.91 -4.96 -2.40
N MET A 96 -30.57 -3.95 -1.82
CA MET A 96 -29.88 -2.85 -1.13
C MET A 96 -29.21 -3.29 0.18
N ASN A 97 -29.72 -4.31 0.88
CA ASN A 97 -29.09 -4.82 2.09
C ASN A 97 -27.76 -5.51 1.76
N THR A 98 -27.70 -6.21 0.64
CA THR A 98 -26.49 -6.86 0.14
C THR A 98 -25.40 -5.83 -0.18
N VAL A 99 -25.74 -4.78 -0.92
CA VAL A 99 -24.81 -3.68 -1.24
C VAL A 99 -24.35 -2.97 0.03
N LEU A 100 -25.26 -2.72 0.98
CA LEU A 100 -24.93 -2.08 2.25
C LEU A 100 -23.95 -2.92 3.07
N ILE A 101 -24.17 -4.23 3.19
CA ILE A 101 -23.26 -5.13 3.90
C ILE A 101 -21.90 -5.19 3.21
N GLN A 102 -21.87 -5.31 1.88
CA GLN A 102 -20.61 -5.34 1.12
C GLN A 102 -19.80 -4.06 1.30
N GLU A 103 -20.46 -2.90 1.25
CA GLU A 103 -19.81 -1.60 1.41
C GLU A 103 -19.31 -1.39 2.84
N VAL A 104 -20.08 -1.84 3.85
CA VAL A 104 -19.66 -1.78 5.25
C VAL A 104 -18.46 -2.71 5.50
N ILE A 105 -18.45 -3.92 4.93
CA ILE A 105 -17.29 -4.82 4.99
C ILE A 105 -16.07 -4.20 4.31
N ARG A 106 -16.25 -3.57 3.14
CA ARG A 106 -15.18 -2.85 2.43
C ARG A 106 -14.60 -1.72 3.27
N TYR A 107 -15.47 -0.92 3.90
CA TYR A 107 -15.05 0.17 4.77
C TYR A 107 -14.30 -0.34 6.02
N SER A 108 -14.78 -1.41 6.66
CA SER A 108 -14.10 -2.01 7.83
C SER A 108 -12.76 -2.67 7.47
N LEU A 109 -12.61 -3.17 6.24
CA LEU A 109 -11.36 -3.66 5.69
C LEU A 109 -10.32 -2.54 5.49
N GLU A 110 -10.75 -1.40 4.94
CA GLU A 110 -9.88 -0.24 4.71
C GLU A 110 -9.40 0.40 6.02
N GLN A 111 -10.18 0.27 7.10
CA GLN A 111 -9.80 0.69 8.45
C GLN A 111 -8.89 -0.32 9.18
N GLY A 112 -8.48 -1.41 8.53
CA GLY A 112 -7.54 -2.39 9.08
C GLY A 112 -8.13 -3.31 10.15
N ASP A 113 -9.46 -3.40 10.24
CA ASP A 113 -10.17 -3.99 11.39
C ASP A 113 -10.54 -5.47 11.20
N LYS A 114 -9.92 -6.17 10.25
CA LYS A 114 -9.93 -7.64 10.26
C LYS A 114 -8.84 -8.11 11.22
N PRO A 115 -9.16 -8.68 12.39
CA PRO A 115 -8.15 -9.43 13.12
C PRO A 115 -7.66 -10.52 12.18
N ILE A 116 -6.37 -10.46 11.82
CA ILE A 116 -5.70 -11.52 11.09
C ILE A 116 -6.04 -12.80 11.86
N PRO A 117 -6.71 -13.80 11.24
CA PRO A 117 -7.11 -15.00 11.95
C PRO A 117 -5.92 -15.52 12.76
N GLN A 118 -6.11 -15.80 14.06
CA GLN A 118 -5.01 -16.24 14.95
C GLN A 118 -4.23 -17.41 14.33
N ALA A 119 -4.94 -18.31 13.64
CA ALA A 119 -4.34 -19.40 12.87
C ALA A 119 -3.36 -18.95 11.75
N ARG A 120 -3.54 -17.77 11.16
CA ARG A 120 -2.57 -17.16 10.23
C ARG A 120 -1.39 -16.53 10.97
N LEU A 121 -1.61 -15.94 12.16
CA LEU A 121 -0.53 -15.38 12.98
C LEU A 121 0.41 -16.47 13.49
N ASP A 122 -0.15 -17.56 14.02
CA ASP A 122 0.62 -18.71 14.49
C ASP A 122 1.47 -19.29 13.35
N ARG A 123 0.91 -19.38 12.13
CA ARG A 123 1.63 -19.83 10.94
C ARG A 123 2.72 -18.87 10.47
N ILE A 124 2.53 -17.56 10.59
CA ILE A 124 3.57 -16.57 10.25
C ILE A 124 4.77 -16.70 11.19
N VAL A 125 4.52 -16.93 12.49
CA VAL A 125 5.58 -17.15 13.48
C VAL A 125 6.35 -18.43 13.19
N GLU A 126 5.69 -19.49 12.72
CA GLU A 126 6.35 -20.73 12.30
C GLU A 126 7.10 -20.60 10.96
N LEU A 127 6.66 -19.71 10.07
CA LEU A 127 7.22 -19.55 8.73
C LEU A 127 8.29 -18.45 8.61
N ILE A 128 8.53 -17.65 9.66
CA ILE A 128 9.51 -16.57 9.63
C ILE A 128 10.94 -17.07 9.37
N GLU A 129 11.34 -18.16 10.02
CA GLU A 129 12.68 -18.74 9.85
C GLU A 129 12.84 -19.41 8.47
N PRO A 130 11.91 -20.27 8.01
CA PRO A 130 11.93 -20.76 6.62
C PRO A 130 11.90 -19.65 5.55
N TRP A 131 11.13 -18.57 5.76
CA TRP A 131 11.11 -17.44 4.82
C TRP A 131 12.43 -16.68 4.77
N PHE A 132 13.09 -16.51 5.92
CA PHE A 132 14.40 -15.89 5.96
C PHE A 132 15.40 -16.70 5.11
N PHE A 133 15.49 -18.01 5.31
CA PHE A 133 16.38 -18.87 4.53
C PHE A 133 16.00 -18.93 3.05
N PHE A 134 14.71 -18.98 2.72
CA PHE A 134 14.23 -18.90 1.34
C PHE A 134 14.67 -17.58 0.67
N SER A 135 14.44 -16.45 1.34
CA SER A 135 14.85 -15.14 0.82
C SER A 135 16.37 -15.05 0.66
N LEU A 136 17.14 -15.61 1.58
CA LEU A 136 18.61 -15.64 1.55
C LEU A 136 19.13 -16.47 0.37
N VAL A 137 18.53 -17.62 0.09
CA VAL A 137 18.88 -18.48 -1.05
C VAL A 137 18.64 -17.77 -2.38
N TRP A 138 17.50 -17.09 -2.51
CA TRP A 138 17.12 -16.44 -3.77
C TRP A 138 17.67 -15.01 -3.95
N SER A 139 18.25 -14.41 -2.91
CA SER A 139 18.93 -13.10 -2.99
C SER A 139 20.45 -13.21 -3.02
N VAL A 140 21.04 -13.97 -2.10
CA VAL A 140 22.50 -14.10 -1.97
C VAL A 140 22.99 -15.33 -2.72
N GLY A 141 22.25 -16.45 -2.64
CA GLY A 141 22.64 -17.71 -3.29
C GLY A 141 22.69 -17.62 -4.82
N CYS A 142 21.88 -16.76 -5.44
CA CYS A 142 21.88 -16.56 -6.89
C CYS A 142 23.14 -15.84 -7.42
N THR A 143 23.96 -15.24 -6.56
CA THR A 143 25.14 -14.45 -6.96
C THR A 143 26.42 -15.27 -7.14
N GLY A 144 26.40 -16.57 -6.86
CA GLY A 144 27.59 -17.45 -6.94
C GLY A 144 27.70 -18.30 -8.21
N ASP A 145 28.90 -18.87 -8.43
CA ASP A 145 29.18 -19.89 -9.44
C ASP A 145 28.80 -21.31 -8.95
N ASN A 146 28.81 -22.32 -9.84
CA ASN A 146 28.42 -23.72 -9.54
C ASN A 146 29.11 -24.33 -8.29
N ASP A 147 30.39 -24.03 -8.05
CA ASP A 147 31.14 -24.54 -6.88
C ASP A 147 30.71 -23.85 -5.57
N SER A 148 30.37 -22.56 -5.67
CA SER A 148 29.84 -21.76 -4.56
C SER A 148 28.42 -22.19 -4.18
N TRP A 149 27.60 -22.63 -5.15
CA TRP A 149 26.25 -23.14 -4.90
C TRP A 149 26.23 -24.39 -4.04
N LEU A 150 27.15 -25.33 -4.28
CA LEU A 150 27.25 -26.57 -3.50
C LEU A 150 27.67 -26.27 -2.05
N LYS A 151 28.71 -25.44 -1.88
CA LYS A 151 29.19 -25.03 -0.55
C LYS A 151 28.13 -24.24 0.23
N PHE A 152 27.41 -23.35 -0.44
CA PHE A 152 26.31 -22.59 0.14
C PHE A 152 25.12 -23.49 0.50
N SER A 153 24.76 -24.44 -0.38
CA SER A 153 23.72 -25.44 -0.11
C SER A 153 24.04 -26.27 1.14
N ASP A 154 25.28 -26.75 1.27
CA ASP A 154 25.71 -27.51 2.45
C ASP A 154 25.72 -26.66 3.72
N TRP A 155 26.16 -25.40 3.61
CA TRP A 155 26.16 -24.46 4.73
C TRP A 155 24.75 -24.13 5.22
N VAL A 156 23.80 -23.81 4.32
CA VAL A 156 22.40 -23.54 4.69
C VAL A 156 21.76 -24.77 5.32
N ARG A 157 22.00 -25.97 4.78
CA ARG A 157 21.51 -27.23 5.36
C ARG A 157 22.05 -27.48 6.78
N GLN A 158 23.31 -27.14 7.03
CA GLN A 158 23.89 -27.22 8.37
C GLN A 158 23.24 -26.21 9.34
N GLN A 159 22.98 -24.98 8.88
CA GLN A 159 22.28 -23.98 9.70
C GLN A 159 20.83 -24.40 10.00
N MET A 160 20.09 -24.91 9.00
CA MET A 160 18.72 -25.40 9.20
C MET A 160 18.67 -26.60 10.15
N LYS A 161 19.65 -27.51 10.08
CA LYS A 161 19.77 -28.63 11.02
C LYS A 161 20.05 -28.17 12.46
N LYS A 162 20.80 -27.08 12.63
CA LYS A 162 21.11 -26.50 13.94
C LYS A 162 19.89 -25.84 14.58
N GLU A 163 19.07 -25.17 13.78
CA GLU A 163 17.81 -24.54 14.21
C GLU A 163 16.63 -25.54 14.25
N GLY A 164 16.85 -26.81 13.93
CA GLY A 164 15.82 -27.87 14.03
C GLY A 164 14.76 -27.83 12.92
N LEU A 165 15.02 -27.11 11.82
CA LEU A 165 14.10 -27.00 10.69
C LEU A 165 14.24 -28.23 9.76
N PRO A 166 13.13 -28.90 9.40
CA PRO A 166 13.18 -30.06 8.52
C PRO A 166 13.51 -29.62 7.09
N PHE A 167 14.57 -30.17 6.52
CA PHE A 167 14.94 -29.97 5.12
C PHE A 167 15.17 -31.32 4.43
N PRO A 168 14.64 -31.57 3.21
CA PRO A 168 14.80 -32.86 2.52
C PRO A 168 16.27 -33.23 2.27
N GLU A 169 16.66 -34.48 2.51
CA GLU A 169 18.08 -34.92 2.44
C GLU A 169 18.65 -34.98 1.01
N THR A 170 17.80 -34.97 -0.02
CA THR A 170 18.21 -35.07 -1.42
C THR A 170 18.37 -33.68 -2.05
N GLY A 171 19.00 -33.58 -3.23
CA GLY A 171 19.08 -32.34 -4.02
C GLY A 171 19.94 -31.20 -3.45
N ILE A 172 19.88 -30.01 -4.07
CA ILE A 172 20.49 -28.76 -3.58
C ILE A 172 19.39 -27.80 -3.10
N VAL A 173 19.72 -26.85 -2.22
CA VAL A 173 18.73 -25.94 -1.63
C VAL A 173 17.90 -25.18 -2.68
N TYR A 174 18.47 -24.91 -3.85
CA TYR A 174 17.81 -24.26 -4.99
C TYR A 174 16.70 -25.10 -5.66
N ASN A 175 16.64 -26.41 -5.41
CA ASN A 175 15.61 -27.30 -5.97
C ASN A 175 14.30 -27.27 -5.18
N TYR A 176 14.28 -26.58 -4.05
CA TYR A 176 13.15 -26.58 -3.13
C TYR A 176 12.46 -25.22 -3.13
N ARG A 177 11.13 -25.25 -3.20
CA ARG A 177 10.27 -24.08 -3.02
C ARG A 177 9.67 -24.16 -1.62
N LEU A 178 9.60 -23.02 -0.94
CA LEU A 178 8.88 -22.95 0.33
C LEU A 178 7.38 -23.07 0.06
N ASP A 179 6.73 -24.03 0.72
CA ASP A 179 5.28 -24.11 0.82
C ASP A 179 4.85 -23.18 1.96
N ASP A 180 4.32 -22.02 1.61
CA ASP A 180 3.81 -21.02 2.56
C ASP A 180 2.35 -21.30 2.94
N ALA A 181 1.84 -22.50 2.67
CA ALA A 181 0.48 -22.95 3.01
C ALA A 181 -0.62 -21.99 2.52
N GLY A 182 -0.36 -21.30 1.41
CA GLY A 182 -1.30 -20.36 0.78
C GLY A 182 -1.36 -18.97 1.41
N ILE A 183 -0.32 -18.54 2.13
CA ILE A 183 -0.26 -17.17 2.69
C ILE A 183 -0.03 -16.11 1.61
N SER A 184 0.79 -16.40 0.59
CA SER A 184 1.05 -15.50 -0.55
C SER A 184 0.13 -15.70 -1.75
N SER A 185 -0.63 -16.80 -1.79
CA SER A 185 -1.62 -17.03 -2.84
C SER A 185 -2.82 -16.10 -2.63
N SER A 186 -3.07 -15.22 -3.60
CA SER A 186 -4.30 -14.43 -3.72
C SER A 186 -5.55 -15.27 -4.02
N GLU A 187 -5.42 -16.60 -4.09
CA GLU A 187 -6.46 -17.55 -4.51
C GLU A 187 -7.32 -18.10 -3.35
N ASN A 188 -7.04 -17.72 -2.09
CA ASN A 188 -7.80 -18.22 -0.93
C ASN A 188 -8.85 -17.26 -0.36
N ASP A 189 -9.22 -16.20 -1.08
CA ASP A 189 -10.37 -15.36 -0.72
C ASP A 189 -11.72 -15.86 -1.28
N GLU A 190 -11.76 -17.01 -1.96
CA GLU A 190 -12.99 -17.55 -2.58
C GLU A 190 -13.65 -18.75 -1.87
N ASN A 191 -13.28 -19.10 -0.64
CA ASN A 191 -13.96 -20.20 0.09
C ASN A 191 -14.51 -19.78 1.45
N LEU A 192 -15.49 -18.88 1.44
CA LEU A 192 -16.39 -18.64 2.60
C LEU A 192 -17.87 -18.88 2.28
N GLU A 193 -18.18 -19.44 1.10
CA GLU A 193 -19.51 -19.91 0.73
C GLU A 193 -19.43 -21.38 0.34
N GLU A 194 -19.46 -22.29 1.33
CA GLU A 194 -20.03 -23.65 1.23
C GLU A 194 -19.76 -24.44 2.53
N GLU A 195 -20.39 -24.01 3.64
CA GLU A 195 -20.76 -24.96 4.69
C GLU A 195 -22.24 -25.33 4.52
N THR A 196 -22.52 -26.27 3.62
CA THR A 196 -23.76 -27.05 3.66
C THR A 196 -23.46 -28.52 3.41
N GLU A 197 -23.49 -29.30 4.50
CA GLU A 197 -23.62 -30.77 4.67
C GLU A 197 -22.79 -31.69 3.75
N ILE A 198 -21.99 -32.65 4.26
CA ILE A 198 -22.42 -34.04 4.49
C ILE A 198 -21.34 -34.86 5.25
N GLN A 199 -21.80 -35.54 6.31
CA GLN A 199 -21.38 -36.82 6.96
C GLN A 199 -19.92 -37.23 7.23
N LYS A 200 -19.71 -37.50 8.53
CA LYS A 200 -18.63 -38.21 9.26
C LYS A 200 -17.93 -39.37 8.53
N VAL A 201 -16.61 -39.48 8.76
CA VAL A 201 -15.95 -40.77 9.08
C VAL A 201 -14.94 -40.56 10.21
N ASN A 202 -15.21 -41.15 11.38
CA ASN A 202 -14.24 -41.28 12.47
C ASN A 202 -13.12 -42.23 12.03
N ARG A 203 -11.88 -41.96 12.44
CA ARG A 203 -10.88 -43.03 12.57
C ARG A 203 -10.36 -43.12 14.00
N THR A 204 -10.47 -44.35 14.46
CA THR A 204 -9.83 -45.01 15.61
C THR A 204 -8.32 -44.79 15.61
#